data_AF-A0A5N7MW88-F1
#
_entry.id   AF-A0A5N7MW88-F1
#
_cell.length_a   1.000
_cell.length_b   1.000
_cell.length_c   1.000
_cell.angle_alpha   90.00
_cell.angle_beta   90.00
_cell.angle_gamma   90.00
#
_symmetry.space_group_name_H-M   'P 1'
#
loop_
_entity.id
_entity.type
_entity.pdbx_description
1 polymer ?
#
loop_
_entity_poly.entity_id
_entity_poly.type
_entity_poly.pdbx_seq_one_letter_code
_entity_poly.pdbx_strand_id
1 'polypeptide(L)' 'MPDAKQTERVQRFRKSRKERGDREMNVWVPGLIGAAIDQAVESGRFKSRQDVINHALEAMFAEKDRNVVT' A
#
# COMPACT_ATOMS: atom_id res chain seq x y z
N MET A 1 -14.18 -20.58 12.93
CA MET A 1 -12.95 -20.17 13.64
C MET A 1 -11.91 -19.84 12.58
N PRO A 2 -11.40 -18.61 12.47
CA PRO A 2 -10.34 -18.32 11.51
C PRO A 2 -9.07 -19.07 11.94
N ASP A 3 -8.42 -19.70 10.97
CA ASP A 3 -7.28 -20.60 11.14
C ASP A 3 -6.16 -19.92 11.93
N ALA A 4 -5.75 -20.48 13.08
CA ALA A 4 -4.73 -19.90 13.96
C ALA A 4 -3.41 -19.60 13.24
N LYS A 5 -3.08 -20.40 12.21
CA LYS A 5 -1.92 -20.21 11.33
C LYS A 5 -2.02 -18.95 10.46
N GLN A 6 -3.22 -18.55 10.06
CA GLN A 6 -3.45 -17.32 9.30
C GLN A 6 -3.27 -16.09 10.18
N THR A 7 -3.74 -16.16 11.43
CA THR A 7 -3.58 -15.10 12.43
C THR A 7 -2.10 -14.84 12.76
N GLU A 8 -1.30 -15.89 12.93
CA GLU A 8 0.15 -15.76 13.18
C GLU A 8 0.91 -15.13 12.01
N ARG A 9 0.58 -15.49 10.75
CA ARG A 9 1.22 -14.87 9.58
C ARG A 9 0.93 -13.38 9.50
N VAL A 10 -0.32 -12.97 9.73
CA VAL A 10 -0.72 -11.56 9.75
C VAL A 10 0.02 -10.79 10.85
N GLN A 11 0.18 -11.38 12.04
CA GLN A 11 0.92 -10.77 13.15
C GLN A 11 2.41 -10.60 12.81
N ARG A 12 3.04 -11.58 12.16
CA ARG A 12 4.44 -11.48 11.71
C ARG A 12 4.61 -10.36 10.68
N PHE A 13 3.73 -10.27 9.68
CA PHE A 13 3.77 -9.19 8.68
C PHE A 13 3.60 -7.80 9.31
N ARG A 14 2.70 -7.67 10.30
CA ARG A 14 2.53 -6.42 11.05
C ARG A 14 3.78 -6.03 11.83
N LYS A 15 4.43 -6.99 12.48
CA LYS A 15 5.65 -6.76 13.25
C LYS A 15 6.81 -6.31 12.36
N SER A 16 7.03 -6.98 11.22
CA SER A 16 8.08 -6.59 10.26
C SER A 16 7.84 -5.23 9.60
N ARG A 17 6.58 -4.82 9.40
CA ARG A 17 6.25 -3.48 8.90
C ARG A 17 6.56 -2.39 9.92
N LYS A 18 6.20 -2.64 11.19
CA LYS A 18 6.52 -1.72 12.29
C LYS A 18 8.02 -1.56 12.50
N GLU A 19 8.79 -2.65 12.35
CA GLU A 19 10.26 -2.63 12.42
C GLU A 19 10.91 -1.84 11.26
N ARG A 20 10.26 -1.77 10.08
CA ARG A 20 10.69 -0.93 8.96
C ARG A 20 10.31 0.55 9.09
N GLY A 21 9.58 0.92 10.14
CA GLY A 21 9.07 2.28 10.34
C GLY A 21 7.78 2.61 9.58
N ASP A 22 7.20 1.64 8.86
CA ASP A 22 5.94 1.81 8.15
C ASP A 22 4.80 2.01 9.16
N ARG A 23 3.94 3.01 8.93
CA ARG A 23 2.73 3.25 9.73
C ARG A 23 1.50 2.83 8.94
N GLU A 24 0.60 2.10 9.59
CA GLU A 24 -0.72 1.78 9.02
C GLU A 24 -1.59 3.03 9.07
N MET A 25 -2.15 3.42 7.92
CA MET A 25 -3.05 4.57 7.79
C MET A 25 -4.36 4.11 7.17
N ASN A 26 -5.47 4.39 7.85
CA ASN A 26 -6.81 4.12 7.35
C ASN A 26 -7.39 5.44 6.85
N VAL A 27 -7.81 5.49 5.58
CA VAL A 27 -8.37 6.68 4.94
C VAL A 27 -9.64 6.34 4.18
N TRP A 28 -10.58 7.28 4.15
CA TRP A 28 -11.74 7.21 3.27
C TRP A 28 -11.36 7.80 1.91
N VAL A 29 -11.66 7.07 0.84
CA VAL A 29 -11.41 7.52 -0.54
C VAL A 29 -12.71 7.50 -1.36
N PRO A 30 -12.85 8.39 -2.36
CA PRO A 30 -13.94 8.30 -3.32
C PRO A 30 -14.02 6.92 -3.99
N GLY A 31 -15.24 6.41 -4.22
CA GLY A 31 -15.46 5.08 -4.78
C GLY A 31 -14.80 4.86 -6.13
N LEU A 32 -14.73 5.90 -6.98
CA LEU A 32 -14.04 5.85 -8.27
C LEU A 32 -12.53 5.58 -8.12
N ILE A 33 -11.90 6.13 -7.09
CA ILE A 33 -10.49 5.88 -6.81
C ILE A 33 -10.30 4.45 -6.29
N GLY A 34 -11.20 3.99 -5.42
CA GLY A 34 -11.21 2.59 -4.98
C GLY A 34 -11.29 1.60 -6.15
N ALA A 35 -12.21 1.85 -7.09
CA ALA A 35 -12.36 1.03 -8.29
C ALA A 35 -11.12 1.06 -9.19
N ALA A 36 -10.48 2.22 -9.37
CA ALA A 36 -9.24 2.33 -10.14
C ALA A 36 -8.08 1.55 -9.48
N ILE A 37 -7.99 1.57 -8.15
CA ILE A 37 -7.01 0.77 -7.40
C ILE A 37 -7.29 -0.73 -7.62
N ASP A 38 -8.55 -1.15 -7.57
CA ASP A 38 -8.94 -2.54 -7.78
C ASP A 38 -8.59 -3.03 -9.19
N GLN A 39 -8.93 -2.24 -10.21
CA GLN A 39 -8.59 -2.56 -11.59
C GLN A 39 -7.08 -2.68 -11.80
N ALA A 40 -6.27 -1.87 -11.11
CA ALA A 40 -4.81 -1.96 -11.18
C ALA A 40 -4.25 -3.26 -10.56
N VAL A 41 -4.95 -3.84 -9.59
CA VAL A 41 -4.63 -5.16 -9.03
C VAL A 41 -5.13 -6.28 -9.94
N GLU A 42 -6.37 -6.19 -10.41
CA GLU A 42 -7.00 -7.18 -11.29
C GLU A 42 -6.28 -7.35 -12.62
N SER A 43 -5.75 -6.26 -13.17
CA SER A 43 -4.91 -6.27 -14.38
C SER A 43 -3.56 -6.94 -14.19
N GLY A 44 -3.20 -7.35 -12.96
CA GLY A 44 -1.93 -7.99 -12.63
C GLY A 44 -0.74 -7.03 -12.60
N ARG A 45 -0.95 -5.73 -12.82
CA ARG A 45 0.11 -4.71 -12.77
C ARG A 45 0.67 -4.55 -11.36
N PHE A 46 -0.15 -4.76 -10.33
CA PHE A 46 0.25 -4.72 -8.94
C PHE A 46 -0.23 -5.95 -8.18
N LYS A 47 0.58 -6.43 -7.23
CA LYS A 47 0.29 -7.64 -6.45
C LYS A 47 -0.74 -7.40 -5.35
N SER A 48 -0.92 -6.15 -4.93
CA SER A 48 -1.87 -5.77 -3.88
C SER A 48 -2.30 -4.31 -4.02
N ARG A 49 -3.44 -3.95 -3.42
CA ARG A 49 -3.91 -2.56 -3.33
C ARG A 49 -2.86 -1.66 -2.68
N GLN A 50 -2.14 -2.19 -1.70
CA GLN A 50 -1.08 -1.46 -1.02
C GLN A 50 0.07 -1.11 -1.95
N ASP A 51 0.47 -2.01 -2.86
CA ASP A 51 1.54 -1.72 -3.82
C ASP A 51 1.11 -0.62 -4.80
N VAL A 52 -0.17 -0.61 -5.22
CA VAL A 52 -0.73 0.48 -6.05
C VAL A 52 -0.65 1.81 -5.30
N ILE A 53 -1.10 1.84 -4.04
CA ILE A 53 -1.15 3.06 -3.23
C ILE A 53 0.27 3.56 -2.96
N ASN A 54 1.18 2.68 -2.56
CA ASN A 54 2.57 3.05 -2.30
C ASN A 54 3.25 3.60 -3.55
N HIS A 55 3.09 2.95 -4.70
CA HIS A 55 3.63 3.44 -5.97
C HIS A 55 3.07 4.83 -6.34
N ALA A 56 1.77 5.05 -6.16
CA ALA A 56 1.16 6.36 -6.41
C ALA A 56 1.69 7.44 -5.46
N LEU A 57 1.86 7.12 -4.18
CA LEU A 57 2.42 8.04 -3.18
C LEU A 57 3.90 8.34 -3.45
N GLU A 58 4.70 7.33 -3.82
CA GLU A 58 6.11 7.50 -4.20
C GLU A 58 6.25 8.43 -5.42
N ALA A 59 5.47 8.20 -6.48
CA ALA A 59 5.49 9.06 -7.67
C ALA A 59 5.11 10.52 -7.33
N MET A 60 4.16 10.72 -6.42
CA MET A 60 3.71 12.07 -6.05
C MET A 60 4.63 12.81 -5.08
N PHE A 61 5.26 12.09 -4.14
CA PHE A 61 5.99 12.69 -3.01
C PHE A 61 7.50 12.45 -3.04
N ALA A 62 7.97 11.31 -3.55
CA ALA A 62 9.41 10.99 -3.61
C ALA A 62 10.07 11.47 -4.91
N GLU A 63 9.31 11.63 -6.00
CA GLU A 63 9.85 12.14 -7.26
C GLU A 63 10.07 13.67 -7.27
N LYS A 64 9.53 14.39 -6.28
CA LYS A 64 9.72 15.84 -6.12
C LYS A 64 11.16 16.27 -5.81
N ASP A 65 11.99 15.38 -5.27
CA ASP A 65 13.41 15.70 -4.99
C ASP A 65 14.26 15.81 -6.27
N ARG A 66 13.74 15.43 -7.44
CA ARG A 66 14.46 15.58 -8.72
C ARG A 66 14.19 16.88 -9.47
N ASN A 67 13.20 17.67 -9.05
CA ASN A 67 12.75 18.84 -9.82
C ASN A 67 12.98 20.19 -9.11
N VAL A 68 13.75 20.21 -8.02
CA VAL A 68 14.31 21.47 -7.50
C VAL A 68 15.56 21.81 -8.32
N VAL A 69 15.35 22.42 -9.49
CA VAL A 69 16.38 23.17 -10.19
C VAL A 69 16.76 24.34 -9.28
N THR A 70 17.97 24.31 -8.74
CA THR A 70 18.65 25.49 -8.19
C THR A 70 19.45 26.15 -9.30
#